data_AF-A0A9D2Q2L2-F1
#
_entry.id   AF-A0A9D2Q2L2-F1
#
_cell.length_a   1.000
_cell.length_b   1.000
_cell.length_c   1.000
_cell.angle_alpha   90.00
_cell.angle_beta   90.00
_cell.angle_gamma   90.00
#
_symmetry.space_group_name_H-M   'P 1'
#
loop_
_entity.id
_entity.type
_entity.pdbx_description
1 polymer ?
#
loop_
_entity_poly.entity_id
_entity_poly.type
_entity_poly.pdbx_seq_one_letter_code
_entity_poly.pdbx_strand_id
1 'polypeptide(L)' 'MGRGRQKAKHTKVARDLKYYSPPTDLTALQRELQSQRSETSSADGDDWGEDAEDWADEDAPSARRR' A
#
# COMPACT_ATOMS: atom_id res chain seq x y z
N MET A 1 -31.82 9.02 29.27
CA MET A 1 -30.39 9.25 29.64
C MET A 1 -29.39 8.19 29.09
N GLY A 2 -29.69 7.44 28.01
CA GLY A 2 -28.80 6.34 27.53
C GLY A 2 -27.96 6.61 26.27
N ARG A 3 -28.31 7.63 25.46
CA ARG A 3 -27.72 7.83 24.13
C ARG A 3 -26.26 8.28 24.14
N GLY A 4 -25.83 9.08 25.13
CA GLY A 4 -24.45 9.55 25.23
C GLY A 4 -23.43 8.43 25.47
N ARG A 5 -23.80 7.44 26.29
CA ARG A 5 -22.96 6.26 26.55
C ARG A 5 -22.83 5.36 25.33
N GLN A 6 -23.93 5.14 24.61
CA GLN A 6 -23.92 4.39 23.35
C GLN A 6 -23.05 5.10 22.31
N LYS A 7 -23.24 6.42 22.12
CA LYS A 7 -22.44 7.22 21.20
C LYS A 7 -20.94 7.11 21.51
N ALA A 8 -20.56 7.23 22.79
CA ALA A 8 -19.16 7.07 23.20
C ALA A 8 -18.62 5.68 22.84
N LYS A 9 -19.36 4.60 23.16
CA LYS A 9 -18.98 3.23 22.80
C LYS A 9 -18.80 3.05 21.29
N HIS A 10 -19.75 3.52 20.48
CA HIS A 10 -19.66 3.41 19.02
C HIS A 10 -18.48 4.21 18.46
N THR A 11 -18.20 5.41 18.96
CA THR A 11 -17.04 6.18 18.50
C THR A 11 -15.70 5.55 18.86
N LYS A 12 -15.64 4.78 19.95
CA LYS A 12 -14.45 3.99 20.29
C LYS A 12 -14.27 2.85 19.29
N VAL A 13 -15.30 2.03 19.12
CA VAL A 13 -15.30 0.90 18.16
C VAL A 13 -14.96 1.37 16.75
N ALA A 14 -15.53 2.48 16.29
CA ALA A 14 -15.26 3.02 14.97
C ALA A 14 -13.80 3.47 14.80
N ARG A 15 -13.18 4.05 15.84
CA ARG A 15 -11.75 4.40 15.80
C ARG A 15 -10.88 3.16 15.81
N ASP A 16 -11.22 2.20 16.67
CA ASP A 16 -10.51 0.93 16.73
C ASP A 16 -10.55 0.27 15.34
N LEU A 17 -11.71 0.19 14.68
CA LEU A 17 -11.83 -0.33 13.32
C LEU A 17 -11.08 0.48 12.25
N LYS A 18 -11.14 1.83 12.31
CA LYS A 18 -10.48 2.68 11.32
C LYS A 18 -8.96 2.56 11.37
N TYR A 19 -8.40 2.43 12.56
CA TYR A 19 -6.96 2.40 12.80
C TYR A 19 -6.45 0.99 13.15
N TYR A 20 -7.30 -0.04 13.01
CA TYR A 20 -6.89 -1.42 13.18
C TYR A 20 -6.07 -1.85 11.96
N SER A 21 -4.77 -2.00 12.18
CA SER A 21 -3.90 -2.71 11.26
C SER A 21 -3.67 -4.12 11.84
N PRO A 22 -4.15 -5.17 11.16
CA PRO A 22 -3.85 -6.54 11.59
C PRO A 22 -2.34 -6.77 11.62
N PRO A 23 -1.82 -7.56 12.59
CA PRO A 23 -0.43 -7.97 12.54
C PRO A 23 -0.17 -8.79 11.27
N THR A 24 0.81 -8.39 10.49
CA THR A 24 1.24 -9.10 9.28
C THR A 24 2.38 -10.05 9.63
N ASP A 25 2.27 -11.32 9.22
CA ASP A 25 3.39 -12.26 9.30
C ASP A 25 4.39 -11.95 8.17
N LEU A 26 5.38 -11.13 8.50
CA LEU A 26 6.44 -10.74 7.58
C LEU A 26 7.25 -11.95 7.08
N THR A 27 7.33 -13.03 7.85
CA THR A 27 8.10 -14.22 7.47
C THR A 27 7.38 -15.01 6.38
N ALA A 28 6.06 -15.12 6.45
CA ALA A 28 5.24 -15.74 5.41
C ALA A 28 5.28 -14.92 4.12
N LEU A 29 5.13 -13.59 4.24
CA LEU A 29 5.21 -12.66 3.10
C LEU A 29 6.55 -12.76 2.37
N GLN A 30 7.66 -12.80 3.13
CA GLN A 30 8.99 -12.92 2.54
C GLN A 30 9.14 -14.23 1.74
N ARG A 31 8.63 -15.35 2.26
CA ARG A 31 8.69 -16.64 1.56
C ARG A 31 7.89 -16.61 0.24
N GLU A 32 6.70 -16.01 0.26
CA GLU A 32 5.88 -15.86 -0.94
C GLU A 32 6.57 -15.00 -2.01
N LEU A 33 7.11 -13.83 -1.63
CA LEU A 33 7.84 -12.95 -2.54
C LEU A 33 9.09 -13.61 -3.14
N GLN A 34 9.83 -14.40 -2.34
CA GLN A 34 10.98 -15.15 -2.83
C GLN A 34 10.56 -16.25 -3.81
N SER A 35 9.43 -16.93 -3.56
CA SER A 35 8.86 -17.92 -4.46
C SER A 35 8.43 -17.29 -5.79
N GLN A 36 7.67 -16.18 -5.74
CA GLN A 36 7.22 -15.46 -6.94
C GLN A 36 8.38 -14.96 -7.79
N ARG A 37 9.46 -14.46 -7.18
CA ARG A 37 10.67 -14.03 -7.91
C ARG A 37 11.34 -15.18 -8.64
N SER A 38 11.39 -16.37 -8.05
CA SER A 38 11.96 -17.56 -8.71
C SER A 38 11.12 -18.05 -9.90
N GLU A 39 9.79 -17.89 -9.83
CA GLU A 39 8.87 -18.23 -10.93
C GLU A 39 8.91 -17.17 -12.05
N THR A 40 8.94 -15.88 -11.70
CA THR A 40 9.04 -14.75 -12.64
C THR A 40 10.39 -14.69 -13.37
N SER A 41 11.49 -15.08 -12.73
CA SER A 41 12.81 -15.11 -13.40
C SER A 41 12.90 -16.06 -14.61
N SER A 42 11.85 -16.87 -14.84
CA SER A 42 11.75 -17.73 -16.02
C SER A 42 10.88 -17.15 -17.15
N ALA A 43 10.18 -16.02 -16.95
CA ALA A 43 9.12 -15.58 -17.88
C ALA A 43 9.08 -14.09 -18.25
N ASP A 44 9.62 -13.15 -17.46
CA ASP A 44 9.35 -11.73 -17.75
C ASP A 44 10.50 -10.83 -17.29
N GLY A 45 11.26 -10.32 -18.24
CA GLY A 45 12.39 -9.41 -18.02
C GLY A 45 12.18 -8.00 -18.58
N ASP A 46 11.06 -7.73 -19.27
CA ASP A 46 10.97 -6.58 -20.17
C ASP A 46 9.71 -5.68 -20.00
N ASP A 47 8.69 -6.06 -19.21
CA ASP A 47 7.42 -5.29 -19.14
C ASP A 47 7.39 -4.15 -18.10
N TRP A 48 8.30 -4.13 -17.13
CA TRP A 48 8.29 -3.15 -16.01
C TRP A 48 9.01 -1.84 -16.30
N GLY A 49 9.65 -1.71 -17.47
CA GLY A 49 10.43 -0.53 -17.85
C GLY A 49 9.59 0.62 -18.39
N GLU A 50 8.57 0.32 -19.19
CA GLU A 50 7.84 1.33 -19.97
C GLU A 50 6.88 2.19 -19.12
N ASP A 51 6.21 1.61 -18.11
CA ASP A 51 5.31 2.36 -17.21
C ASP A 51 6.08 3.34 -16.31
N ALA A 52 7.33 3.03 -15.97
CA ALA A 52 8.17 3.88 -15.13
C ALA A 52 8.63 5.17 -15.82
N GLU A 53 8.71 5.19 -17.15
CA GLU A 53 9.10 6.37 -17.93
C GLU A 53 7.97 7.41 -18.00
N ASP A 54 6.71 6.99 -18.02
CA ASP A 54 5.54 7.89 -18.05
C ASP A 54 5.42 8.73 -16.76
N TRP A 55 5.63 8.10 -15.60
CA TRP A 55 5.64 8.79 -14.31
C TRP A 55 6.86 9.70 -14.08
N ALA A 56 7.96 9.44 -14.78
CA ALA A 56 9.19 10.23 -14.64
C ALA A 56 9.10 11.60 -15.32
N ASP A 57 8.30 11.72 -16.39
CA ASP A 57 8.13 12.97 -17.14
C ASP A 57 7.17 13.95 -16.43
N GLU A 58 6.22 13.45 -15.63
CA GLU A 58 5.21 14.26 -14.94
C GLU A 58 5.71 14.92 -13.64
N ASP A 59 6.71 14.31 -12.97
CA ASP A 59 7.37 14.87 -11.78
C ASP A 59 8.55 15.81 -12.10
N ALA A 60 8.83 16.06 -13.39
CA ALA A 60 9.87 17.00 -13.80
C ALA A 60 9.45 18.44 -13.44
N PRO A 61 10.11 19.13 -12.48
CA PRO A 61 9.77 20.50 -12.15
C PRO A 61 10.05 21.36 -13.37
N SER A 62 9.00 21.88 -14.01
CA SER A 62 9.10 22.72 -15.20
C SER A 62 10.11 23.86 -14.98
N ALA A 63 11.33 23.65 -15.48
CA ALA A 63 12.39 24.63 -15.43
C ALA A 63 12.10 25.72 -16.46
N ARG A 64 11.25 26.69 -16.10
CA ARG A 64 11.24 28.10 -16.59
C ARG A 64 9.95 28.81 -16.18
N ARG A 65 10.10 29.91 -15.44
CA ARG A 65 9.89 31.26 -16.01
C ARG A 65 10.49 32.28 -15.05
N ARG A 66 11.59 32.88 -15.49
CA ARG A 66 12.20 34.06 -14.92
C ARG A 66 11.65 35.29 -15.64
#